data_AF-A0ABD1TNM0-F1
#
_entry.id   AF-A0ABD1TNM0-F1
#
_cell.length_a   1.000
_cell.length_b   1.000
_cell.length_c   1.000
_cell.angle_alpha   90.00
_cell.angle_beta   90.00
_cell.angle_gamma   90.00
#
_symmetry.space_group_name_H-M   'P 1'
#
loop_
_entity.id
_entity.type
_entity.pdbx_description
1 polymer ?
#
loop_
_entity_poly.entity_id
_entity_poly.type
_entity_poly.pdbx_seq_one_letter_code
_entity_poly.pdbx_strand_id
1 'polypeptide(L)'
;MEKGIHVSCSAGNSGLTKSTLANVAPWIMTVGAGTLDRDFPAYATLGNGQKFTSVSLYSGRGMREKMVEMVYSKGSNTSSNLCLKGSLDSVIVRGKVVVCDRGINARVEKGVVDANG
;
A
#
# COMPACT_ATOMS: atom_id res chain seq x y z
N MET A 1 -3.19 4.54 37.75
CA MET A 1 -4.07 3.47 38.29
C MET A 1 -4.91 3.90 39.50
N GLU A 2 -4.54 4.97 40.19
CA GLU A 2 -5.16 5.41 41.47
C GLU A 2 -6.67 5.63 41.47
N LYS A 3 -7.30 5.78 40.30
CA LYS A 3 -8.75 5.94 40.15
C LYS A 3 -9.46 4.69 39.61
N GLY A 4 -8.77 3.56 39.52
CA GLY A 4 -9.32 2.30 38.98
C GLY A 4 -9.62 2.33 37.47
N ILE A 5 -9.11 3.33 36.74
CA ILE A 5 -9.31 3.48 35.29
C ILE A 5 -8.25 2.68 34.53
N HIS A 6 -8.70 1.77 33.68
CA HIS A 6 -7.83 1.00 32.78
C HIS A 6 -7.38 1.82 31.58
N VAL A 7 -6.11 1.67 31.18
CA VAL A 7 -5.52 2.37 30.04
C VAL A 7 -4.93 1.36 29.06
N SER A 8 -5.40 1.39 27.82
CA SER A 8 -4.90 0.57 26.72
C SER A 8 -4.22 1.45 25.69
N CYS A 9 -2.99 1.09 25.29
CA CYS A 9 -2.21 1.80 24.29
C CYS A 9 -1.59 0.83 23.29
N SER A 10 -1.39 1.25 22.04
CA SER A 10 -0.71 0.44 21.03
C SER A 10 0.78 0.29 21.32
N ALA A 11 1.38 -0.82 20.90
CA ALA A 11 2.82 -1.04 20.96
C ALA A 11 3.64 -0.04 20.10
N GLY A 12 3.04 0.46 19.02
CA GLY A 12 3.71 1.20 17.95
C GLY A 12 3.97 0.33 16.72
N ASN A 13 4.30 0.98 15.60
CA ASN A 13 4.46 0.33 14.28
C ASN A 13 5.91 0.36 13.76
N SER A 14 6.88 0.57 14.66
CA SER A 14 8.30 0.74 14.32
C SER A 14 9.13 -0.56 14.37
N GLY A 15 8.46 -1.73 14.44
CA GLY A 15 9.13 -3.03 14.32
C GLY A 15 9.86 -3.19 12.97
N LEU A 16 10.66 -4.24 12.74
CA LEU A 16 10.67 -5.58 13.36
C LEU A 16 11.83 -5.82 14.35
N THR A 17 12.69 -4.84 14.57
CA THR A 17 13.85 -4.99 15.46
C THR A 17 13.43 -4.99 16.93
N LYS A 18 14.28 -5.58 17.78
CA LYS A 18 14.05 -5.65 19.23
C LYS A 18 13.98 -4.25 19.83
N SER A 19 13.20 -4.12 20.91
CA SER A 19 13.13 -2.90 21.74
C SER A 19 12.60 -1.65 21.03
N THR A 20 11.56 -1.81 20.21
CA THR A 20 10.90 -0.71 19.45
C THR A 20 9.54 -0.28 20.02
N LEU A 21 9.14 -0.81 21.18
CA LEU A 21 7.88 -0.48 21.85
C LEU A 21 7.89 0.97 22.37
N ALA A 22 6.82 1.72 22.14
CA ALA A 22 6.69 3.11 22.61
C ALA A 22 6.01 3.23 23.98
N ASN A 23 4.95 2.46 24.22
CA ASN A 23 4.16 2.53 25.44
C ASN A 23 4.60 1.43 26.41
N VAL A 24 5.56 1.74 27.29
CA VAL A 24 6.22 0.74 28.17
C VAL A 24 5.97 0.97 29.67
N ALA A 25 5.12 1.92 30.03
CA ALA A 25 4.80 2.16 31.43
C ALA A 25 4.10 0.92 32.02
N PRO A 26 4.52 0.41 33.20
CA PRO A 26 4.01 -0.86 33.75
C PRO A 26 2.49 -0.90 34.01
N TRP A 27 1.86 0.27 34.14
CA TRP A 27 0.42 0.41 34.38
C TRP A 27 -0.42 0.51 33.11
N ILE A 28 0.20 0.44 31.92
CA ILE A 28 -0.49 0.48 30.62
C ILE A 28 -0.59 -0.94 30.07
N MET A 29 -1.74 -1.30 29.53
CA MET A 29 -1.87 -2.48 28.69
C MET A 29 -1.35 -2.13 27.28
N THR A 30 -0.18 -2.65 26.94
CA THR A 30 0.46 -2.43 25.63
C THR A 30 0.03 -3.51 24.64
N VAL A 31 -0.66 -3.09 23.57
CA VAL A 31 -1.31 -4.00 22.61
C VAL A 31 -0.50 -4.12 21.32
N GLY A 32 -0.08 -5.34 20.99
CA GLY A 32 0.54 -5.66 19.70
C GLY A 32 -0.48 -5.87 18.58
N ALA A 33 -0.01 -5.84 17.33
CA ALA A 33 -0.84 -6.11 16.16
C ALA A 33 -0.60 -7.55 15.66
N GLY A 34 -1.69 -8.24 15.29
CA GLY A 34 -1.68 -9.54 14.64
C GLY A 34 -2.61 -9.56 13.43
N THR A 35 -2.42 -10.54 12.54
CA THR A 35 -3.29 -10.75 11.37
C THR A 35 -4.49 -11.65 11.72
N LEU A 36 -5.61 -11.43 11.04
CA LEU A 36 -6.76 -12.34 11.05
C LEU A 36 -6.69 -13.28 9.84
N ASP A 37 -7.55 -14.29 9.83
CA ASP A 37 -7.78 -15.21 8.70
C ASP A 37 -8.48 -14.54 7.51
N ARG A 38 -9.15 -13.39 7.73
CA ARG A 38 -9.79 -12.59 6.68
C ARG A 38 -8.76 -11.93 5.75
N ASP A 39 -8.97 -12.08 4.44
CA ASP A 39 -8.18 -11.43 3.38
C ASP A 39 -9.07 -10.66 2.37
N PHE A 40 -8.48 -9.78 1.57
CA PHE A 40 -9.14 -8.96 0.54
C PHE A 40 -8.52 -9.20 -0.85
N PRO A 41 -8.74 -10.37 -1.45
CA PRO A 41 -8.06 -10.76 -2.67
C PRO A 41 -8.51 -9.90 -3.87
N ALA A 42 -7.54 -9.56 -4.71
CA ALA A 42 -7.73 -8.91 -5.99
C ALA A 42 -6.93 -9.69 -7.06
N TYR A 43 -7.54 -9.90 -8.22
CA TYR A 43 -6.96 -10.73 -9.27
C TYR A 43 -6.61 -9.89 -10.49
N ALA A 44 -5.42 -10.11 -11.04
CA ALA A 44 -4.98 -9.51 -12.30
C ALA A 44 -4.63 -10.61 -13.29
N THR A 45 -5.21 -10.54 -14.50
CA THR A 45 -4.84 -11.42 -15.61
C THR A 45 -4.15 -10.58 -16.68
N LEU A 46 -2.95 -10.98 -17.07
CA LEU A 46 -2.19 -10.30 -18.11
C LEU A 46 -2.55 -10.83 -19.49
N GLY A 47 -2.24 -10.05 -20.54
CA GLY A 47 -2.48 -10.45 -21.93
C GLY A 47 -1.74 -11.73 -22.36
N ASN A 48 -0.68 -12.12 -21.65
CA ASN A 48 0.05 -13.37 -21.87
C ASN A 48 -0.55 -14.58 -21.10
N GLY A 49 -1.72 -14.43 -20.48
CA GLY A 49 -2.41 -15.48 -19.74
C GLY A 49 -1.95 -15.69 -18.30
N GLN A 50 -0.89 -15.00 -17.84
CA GLN A 50 -0.47 -15.07 -16.45
C GLN A 50 -1.51 -14.47 -15.52
N LYS A 51 -1.78 -15.14 -14.39
CA LYS A 51 -2.72 -14.72 -13.36
C LYS A 51 -1.99 -14.45 -12.06
N PHE A 52 -2.27 -13.29 -11.46
CA PHE A 52 -1.70 -12.86 -10.20
C PHE A 52 -2.81 -12.69 -9.17
N THR A 53 -2.62 -13.30 -8.00
CA THR A 53 -3.42 -13.05 -6.79
C THR A 53 -2.72 -11.97 -5.97
N SER A 54 -3.46 -10.92 -5.64
CA SER A 54 -2.97 -9.73 -4.94
C SER A 54 -3.99 -9.30 -3.88
N VAL A 55 -3.74 -8.18 -3.20
CA VAL A 55 -4.64 -7.64 -2.17
C VAL A 55 -5.03 -6.22 -2.54
N SER A 56 -6.33 -5.89 -2.44
CA SER A 56 -6.84 -4.53 -2.66
C SER A 56 -8.03 -4.23 -1.76
N LEU A 57 -8.10 -2.99 -1.28
CA LEU A 57 -9.25 -2.45 -0.55
C LEU A 57 -10.10 -1.52 -1.43
N TYR A 58 -9.82 -1.45 -2.74
CA TYR A 58 -10.58 -0.61 -3.66
C TYR A 58 -12.01 -1.14 -3.80
N SER A 59 -12.99 -0.32 -3.44
CA SER A 59 -14.42 -0.65 -3.43
C SER A 59 -15.20 -0.11 -4.63
N GLY A 60 -14.53 0.60 -5.55
CA GLY A 60 -15.17 1.18 -6.74
C GLY A 60 -15.40 0.17 -7.87
N ARG A 61 -15.89 0.67 -9.02
CA ARG A 61 -15.95 -0.16 -10.23
C ARG A 61 -14.53 -0.48 -10.69
N GLY A 62 -14.19 -1.75 -10.72
CA GLY A 62 -12.96 -2.25 -11.33
C GLY A 62 -13.01 -2.19 -12.86
N MET A 63 -11.95 -2.66 -13.51
CA MET A 63 -11.79 -2.62 -14.97
C MET A 63 -12.63 -3.66 -15.73
N ARG A 64 -13.40 -4.52 -15.03
CA ARG A 64 -14.14 -5.65 -15.61
C ARG A 64 -13.22 -6.52 -16.48
N GLU A 65 -13.70 -6.97 -17.63
CA GLU A 65 -12.93 -7.76 -18.61
C GLU A 65 -12.17 -6.89 -19.62
N LYS A 66 -12.12 -5.56 -19.41
CA LYS A 66 -11.42 -4.67 -20.33
C LYS A 66 -9.91 -4.83 -20.15
N MET A 67 -9.27 -5.41 -21.15
CA MET A 67 -7.81 -5.38 -21.26
C MET A 67 -7.37 -3.95 -21.56
N VAL A 68 -6.41 -3.48 -20.78
CA VAL A 68 -5.79 -2.16 -20.93
C VAL A 68 -4.28 -2.33 -21.00
N GLU A 69 -3.63 -1.42 -21.71
CA GLU A 69 -2.17 -1.43 -21.80
C GLU A 69 -1.57 -1.20 -20.41
N MET A 70 -0.46 -1.90 -20.15
CA MET A 70 0.32 -1.75 -18.94
C MET A 70 1.61 -1.02 -19.28
N VAL A 71 1.95 -0.01 -18.48
CA VAL A 71 3.19 0.75 -18.63
C VAL A 71 4.05 0.64 -17.39
N TYR A 72 5.35 0.50 -17.61
CA TYR A 72 6.37 0.57 -16.58
C TYR A 72 7.38 1.64 -16.97
N SER A 73 7.38 2.74 -16.25
CA SER A 73 8.27 3.87 -16.53
C SER A 73 9.57 3.72 -15.72
N LYS A 74 10.59 3.14 -16.35
CA LYS A 74 11.96 3.14 -15.81
C LYS A 74 12.68 4.38 -16.33
N GLY A 75 12.37 5.54 -15.75
CA GLY A 75 13.06 6.79 -16.06
C GLY A 75 14.55 6.71 -15.72
N SER A 76 15.33 7.67 -16.23
CA SER A 76 16.75 7.82 -15.86
C SER A 76 16.93 8.10 -14.35
N ASN A 77 15.90 8.61 -13.70
CA ASN A 77 15.83 8.85 -12.26
C ASN A 77 14.84 7.86 -11.62
N THR A 78 15.18 7.36 -10.43
CA THR A 78 14.40 6.39 -9.63
C THR A 78 13.04 6.90 -9.13
N SER A 79 12.53 8.01 -9.66
CA SER A 79 11.30 8.64 -9.22
C SER A 79 10.07 8.14 -9.99
N SER A 80 10.20 7.77 -11.27
CA SER A 80 9.07 7.35 -12.10
C SER A 80 8.65 5.91 -11.84
N ASN A 81 9.62 5.01 -11.64
CA ASN A 81 9.33 3.62 -11.25
C ASN A 81 8.72 3.57 -9.84
N LEU A 82 8.97 4.57 -9.00
CA LEU A 82 8.32 4.73 -7.69
C LEU A 82 6.98 5.49 -7.75
N CYS A 83 6.55 5.98 -8.91
CA CYS A 83 5.31 6.77 -9.04
C CYS A 83 5.25 7.92 -8.03
N LEU A 84 6.37 8.64 -7.88
CA LEU A 84 6.43 9.86 -7.08
C LEU A 84 5.60 10.96 -7.74
N LYS A 85 5.13 11.92 -6.94
CA LYS A 85 4.37 13.05 -7.44
C LYS A 85 5.18 13.81 -8.52
N GLY A 86 4.58 13.97 -9.70
CA GLY A 86 5.19 14.69 -10.83
C GLY A 86 6.26 13.91 -11.60
N SER A 87 6.45 12.62 -11.32
CA SER A 87 7.45 11.79 -12.05
C SER A 87 6.87 11.00 -13.23
N LEU A 88 5.55 10.96 -13.38
CA LEU A 88 4.85 10.30 -14.47
C LEU A 88 4.47 11.30 -15.56
N ASP A 89 4.70 10.94 -16.81
CA ASP A 89 4.22 11.69 -17.97
C ASP A 89 2.77 11.31 -18.26
N SER A 90 1.85 12.28 -18.05
CA SER A 90 0.42 12.16 -18.34
C SER A 90 0.11 11.60 -19.74
N VAL A 91 0.90 11.97 -20.75
CA VAL A 91 0.68 11.52 -22.14
C VAL A 91 0.91 10.01 -22.26
N ILE A 92 1.82 9.46 -21.46
CA ILE A 92 2.18 8.04 -21.49
C ILE A 92 1.21 7.22 -20.64
N VAL A 93 0.81 7.72 -19.47
CA VAL A 93 0.08 6.93 -18.46
C VAL A 93 -1.44 6.98 -18.59
N ARG A 94 -1.99 8.04 -19.19
CA ARG A 94 -3.44 8.27 -19.21
C ARG A 94 -4.21 7.10 -19.84
N GLY A 95 -5.12 6.52 -19.07
CA GLY A 95 -5.99 5.41 -19.50
C GLY A 95 -5.31 4.04 -19.54
N LYS A 96 -4.10 3.92 -19.00
CA LYS A 96 -3.31 2.69 -18.89
C LYS A 96 -3.18 2.26 -17.44
N VAL A 97 -2.68 1.05 -17.21
CA VAL A 97 -2.30 0.57 -15.87
C VAL A 97 -0.82 0.85 -15.65
N VAL A 98 -0.49 1.61 -14.62
CA VAL A 98 0.92 1.92 -14.28
C VAL A 98 1.45 0.92 -13.26
N VAL A 99 2.63 0.36 -13.54
CA VAL A 99 3.35 -0.50 -12.59
C VAL A 99 4.32 0.35 -11.77
N CYS A 100 4.16 0.29 -10.45
CA CYS A 100 5.00 1.04 -9.50
C CYS A 100 5.77 0.08 -8.58
N ASP A 101 7.07 0.29 -8.45
CA ASP A 101 7.93 -0.42 -7.54
C ASP A 101 7.63 -0.04 -6.07
N ARG A 102 7.92 -0.97 -5.16
CA ARG A 102 7.96 -0.70 -3.73
C ARG A 102 9.12 0.26 -3.44
N GLY A 103 8.87 1.27 -2.61
CA GLY A 103 9.91 2.23 -2.20
C GLY A 103 9.48 3.06 -1.01
N ILE A 104 9.96 4.31 -0.98
CA ILE A 104 9.87 5.22 0.17
C ILE A 104 8.50 5.88 0.37
N ASN A 105 7.71 6.04 -0.68
CA ASN A 105 6.40 6.67 -0.62
C ASN A 105 5.28 5.67 -0.32
N ALA A 106 4.19 6.17 0.24
CA ALA A 106 3.05 5.34 0.62
C ALA A 106 2.40 4.70 -0.61
N ARG A 107 1.94 3.45 -0.48
CA ARG A 107 1.24 2.75 -1.57
C ARG A 107 -0.02 3.49 -2.02
N VAL A 108 -0.72 4.11 -1.07
CA VAL A 108 -1.92 4.92 -1.33
C VAL A 108 -1.57 6.17 -2.14
N GLU A 109 -0.45 6.82 -1.83
CA GLU A 109 0.01 8.01 -2.56
C GLU A 109 0.30 7.67 -4.04
N LYS A 110 0.93 6.52 -4.32
CA LYS A 110 1.18 6.06 -5.70
C LYS A 110 -0.12 5.97 -6.52
N GLY A 111 -1.19 5.43 -5.93
CA GLY A 111 -2.50 5.33 -6.58
C GLY A 111 -3.16 6.69 -6.85
N VAL A 112 -2.92 7.69 -6.00
CA VAL A 112 -3.39 9.06 -6.22
C VAL A 112 -2.62 9.75 -7.36
N VAL A 113 -1.30 9.48 -7.48
CA VAL A 113 -0.50 10.02 -8.59
C VAL A 113 -0.97 9.44 -9.92
N ASP A 114 -1.21 8.13 -9.97
CA ASP A 114 -1.72 7.44 -11.16
C ASP A 114 -3.12 7.97 -11.58
N ALA A 115 -4.03 8.18 -10.62
CA ALA A 115 -5.38 8.69 -10.91
C ALA A 115 -5.42 10.13 -11.45
N ASN A 116 -4.36 10.92 -11.25
CA ASN A 116 -4.27 12.32 -11.67
C ASN A 116 -3.38 12.56 -12.91
N GLY A 117 -2.75 11.51 -13.45
CA GLY A 117 -1.97 11.54 -14.69
C GLY A 117 -2.83 11.29 -15.93
#